data_AF-A0AAU6JKL8-F1
#
_entry.id   AF-A0AAU6JKL8-F1
#
_cell.length_a   1.000
_cell.length_b   1.000
_cell.length_c   1.000
_cell.angle_alpha   90.00
_cell.angle_beta   90.00
_cell.angle_gamma   90.00
#
_symmetry.space_group_name_H-M   'P 1'
#
loop_
_entity.id
_entity.type
_entity.pdbx_description
1 polymer ?
#
loop_
_entity_poly.entity_id
_entity_poly.type
_entity_poly.pdbx_seq_one_letter_code
_entity_poly.pdbx_strand_id
1 'polypeptide(L)'
;MTTYPYFRSLAAVKTLGIDYDIKNRYGTGDYLIYIAIHGGAMEPPTSQLAVYCADVTGAYYSFEALSDLTAATLSLSATTFDEPFCQVNVGNSLRAISFRGVEDQRESEEVAYVSGLDDVLVALVSQELTVAGFIVDTPPLRFEGSDPQNIVNRTRLRAGVQVDLTRSLRKSFYAGGDLSTAAVSNPANRLPPFFSFGDAIKRAAAQVPLTAEQHETPPVIRVTGAVDTSVSVAMTTPFAIDHTGAVASTTDQREQLVDRVHALVGTHPGERVMRATYGVPTSAALFAVNADAAHAQLERAVIDAVGAFEPSAVVSAVTADVDDEAGSVRVNVQVSRSDVPNAELDTTRTVGVLVGGTVVAAGG
;
A
#
# COMPACT_ATOMS: atom_id res chain seq x y z
N MET A 1 12.59 23.07 1.00
CA MET A 1 12.01 22.49 2.24
C MET A 1 10.57 22.17 1.92
N THR A 2 10.11 20.93 2.12
CA THR A 2 8.74 20.53 1.76
C THR A 2 7.73 21.18 2.70
N THR A 3 6.56 21.58 2.19
CA THR A 3 5.51 22.20 3.00
C THR A 3 4.91 21.21 4.00
N TYR A 4 4.80 19.95 3.60
CA TYR A 4 4.31 18.86 4.44
C TYR A 4 5.41 17.81 4.63
N PRO A 5 5.55 17.23 5.84
CA PRO A 5 6.51 16.16 6.09
C PRO A 5 6.03 14.80 5.59
N TYR A 6 4.71 14.58 5.49
CA TYR A 6 4.08 13.31 5.14
C TYR A 6 2.85 13.56 4.26
N PHE A 7 2.49 12.59 3.41
CA PHE A 7 1.24 12.57 2.65
C PHE A 7 0.02 12.64 3.58
N ARG A 8 0.01 11.92 4.71
CA ARG A 8 -1.12 12.00 5.66
C ARG A 8 -1.40 13.42 6.16
N SER A 9 -0.35 14.24 6.33
CA SER A 9 -0.47 15.64 6.73
C SER A 9 -0.92 16.53 5.58
N LEU A 10 -0.47 16.24 4.35
CA LEU A 10 -0.92 16.90 3.13
C LEU A 10 -2.40 16.62 2.87
N ALA A 11 -2.83 15.36 2.94
CA ALA A 11 -4.19 14.91 2.66
C ALA A 11 -5.23 15.42 3.69
N ALA A 12 -4.79 15.84 4.88
CA ALA A 12 -5.64 16.50 5.86
C ALA A 12 -6.02 17.95 5.47
N VAL A 13 -5.29 18.56 4.51
CA VAL A 13 -5.46 19.97 4.11
C VAL A 13 -5.80 20.11 2.62
N LYS A 14 -5.31 19.19 1.79
CA LYS A 14 -5.43 19.21 0.32
C LYS A 14 -6.50 18.22 -0.15
N THR A 15 -7.22 18.60 -1.20
CA THR A 15 -8.38 17.84 -1.68
C THR A 15 -8.04 17.03 -2.94
N LEU A 16 -8.29 15.71 -2.88
CA LEU A 16 -8.19 14.81 -4.04
C LEU A 16 -9.16 15.25 -5.16
N GLY A 17 -8.69 15.25 -6.41
CA GLY A 17 -9.43 15.68 -7.59
C GLY A 17 -9.50 17.21 -7.77
N ILE A 18 -8.98 17.99 -6.82
CA ILE A 18 -8.88 19.46 -6.91
C ILE A 18 -7.42 19.91 -6.87
N ASP A 19 -6.71 19.59 -5.78
CA ASP A 19 -5.30 19.97 -5.61
C ASP A 19 -4.37 18.96 -6.30
N TYR A 20 -4.68 17.67 -6.10
CA TYR A 20 -3.88 16.55 -6.57
C TYR A 20 -4.76 15.39 -7.05
N ASP A 21 -4.16 14.46 -7.80
CA ASP A 21 -4.76 13.19 -8.18
C ASP A 21 -3.77 12.04 -7.95
N ILE A 22 -4.29 10.81 -7.84
CA ILE A 22 -3.50 9.60 -7.66
C ILE A 22 -3.86 8.62 -8.77
N LYS A 23 -2.88 8.28 -9.61
CA LYS A 23 -3.02 7.23 -10.62
C LYS A 23 -2.23 6.01 -10.18
N ASN A 24 -2.88 4.86 -10.15
CA ASN A 24 -2.24 3.63 -9.71
C ASN A 24 -2.77 2.43 -10.50
N ARG A 25 -1.86 1.57 -10.94
CA ARG A 25 -2.16 0.24 -11.49
C ARG A 25 -1.27 -0.77 -10.79
N TYR A 26 -1.91 -1.66 -10.02
CA TYR A 26 -1.20 -2.73 -9.32
C TYR A 26 -0.62 -3.75 -10.30
N GLY A 27 0.57 -4.26 -9.98
CA GLY A 27 1.13 -5.41 -10.68
C GLY A 27 0.52 -6.73 -10.21
N THR A 28 0.71 -7.78 -11.00
CA THR A 28 0.32 -9.15 -10.67
C THR A 28 1.54 -10.07 -10.69
N GLY A 29 1.58 -11.06 -9.80
CA GLY A 29 2.73 -11.96 -9.67
C GLY A 29 3.98 -11.25 -9.15
N ASP A 30 5.14 -11.63 -9.68
CA ASP A 30 6.36 -10.86 -9.48
C ASP A 30 6.51 -9.82 -10.61
N TYR A 31 6.66 -8.55 -10.23
CA TYR A 31 6.65 -7.44 -11.18
C TYR A 31 7.63 -6.33 -10.79
N LEU A 32 7.97 -5.52 -11.79
CA LEU A 32 8.61 -4.22 -11.62
C LEU A 32 7.55 -3.12 -11.74
N ILE A 33 7.66 -2.11 -10.89
CA ILE A 33 6.78 -0.92 -10.92
C ILE A 33 7.54 0.33 -11.37
N TYR A 34 6.89 1.16 -12.17
CA TYR A 34 7.37 2.50 -12.53
C TYR A 34 6.61 3.56 -11.74
N ILE A 35 7.30 4.44 -11.02
CA ILE A 35 6.65 5.40 -10.12
C ILE A 35 7.06 6.85 -10.41
N ALA A 36 6.11 7.77 -10.28
CA ALA A 36 6.34 9.21 -10.27
C ALA A 36 5.72 9.82 -9.02
N ILE A 37 6.48 9.90 -7.92
CA ILE A 37 5.96 10.47 -6.67
C ILE A 37 5.77 11.99 -6.73
N HIS A 38 6.34 12.64 -7.74
CA HIS A 38 6.12 14.06 -8.07
C HIS A 38 5.64 14.19 -9.53
N GLY A 39 4.50 13.58 -9.81
CA GLY A 39 3.84 13.63 -11.11
C GLY A 39 3.06 14.92 -11.37
N GLY A 40 2.42 14.98 -12.54
CA GLY A 40 1.62 16.12 -12.99
C GLY A 40 2.47 17.37 -13.11
N ALA A 41 1.97 18.48 -12.55
CA ALA A 41 2.63 19.78 -12.62
C ALA A 41 3.87 19.95 -11.72
N MET A 42 4.20 18.97 -10.85
CA MET A 42 5.39 19.08 -9.97
C MET A 42 6.69 18.96 -10.75
N GLU A 43 6.92 17.81 -11.37
CA GLU A 43 8.15 17.50 -12.09
C GLU A 43 7.82 16.96 -13.51
N PRO A 44 7.02 17.67 -14.33
CA PRO A 44 6.60 17.17 -15.65
C PRO A 44 7.82 16.85 -16.53
N PRO A 45 7.85 15.74 -17.29
CA PRO A 45 6.75 14.81 -17.60
C PRO A 45 6.86 13.43 -16.89
N THR A 46 7.27 13.38 -15.62
CA THR A 46 7.52 12.12 -14.88
C THR A 46 6.33 11.14 -14.90
N SER A 47 5.09 11.64 -14.76
CA SER A 47 3.86 10.84 -14.91
C SER A 47 3.80 10.09 -16.23
N GLN A 48 4.08 10.79 -17.34
CA GLN A 48 3.97 10.24 -18.69
C GLN A 48 5.06 9.19 -18.93
N LEU A 49 6.26 9.39 -18.36
CA LEU A 49 7.33 8.37 -18.40
C LEU A 49 6.92 7.12 -17.62
N ALA A 50 6.39 7.27 -16.39
CA ALA A 50 5.94 6.13 -15.58
C ALA A 50 4.87 5.30 -16.30
N VAL A 51 3.85 5.97 -16.85
CA VAL A 51 2.77 5.31 -17.61
C VAL A 51 3.30 4.67 -18.89
N TYR A 52 4.17 5.35 -19.63
CA TYR A 52 4.73 4.83 -20.89
C TYR A 52 5.59 3.58 -20.67
N CYS A 53 6.46 3.60 -19.65
CA CYS A 53 7.33 2.47 -19.35
C CYS A 53 6.54 1.25 -18.83
N ALA A 54 5.46 1.50 -18.09
CA ALA A 54 4.56 0.45 -17.62
C ALA A 54 3.68 -0.16 -18.73
N ASP A 55 3.62 0.47 -19.91
CA ASP A 55 2.83 -0.03 -21.05
C ASP A 55 1.34 -0.23 -20.68
N VAL A 56 0.63 -1.13 -21.37
CA VAL A 56 -0.80 -1.41 -21.10
C VAL A 56 -1.00 -2.25 -19.84
N THR A 57 -0.06 -3.14 -19.50
CA THR A 57 -0.26 -4.18 -18.46
C THR A 57 0.63 -4.04 -17.23
N GLY A 58 1.75 -3.31 -17.31
CA GLY A 58 2.73 -3.22 -16.23
C GLY A 58 2.27 -2.35 -15.05
N ALA A 59 2.89 -2.51 -13.89
CA ALA A 59 2.54 -1.73 -12.71
C ALA A 59 3.04 -0.29 -12.84
N TYR A 60 2.22 0.68 -12.43
CA TYR A 60 2.69 2.05 -12.26
C TYR A 60 1.98 2.78 -11.13
N TYR A 61 2.63 3.84 -10.66
CA TYR A 61 2.07 4.78 -9.70
C TYR A 61 2.44 6.21 -10.07
N SER A 62 1.53 7.16 -9.84
CA SER A 62 1.77 8.59 -10.03
C SER A 62 0.98 9.39 -9.01
N PHE A 63 1.66 10.26 -8.26
CA PHE A 63 1.04 11.28 -7.40
C PHE A 63 1.16 12.62 -8.10
N GLU A 64 0.03 13.20 -8.52
CA GLU A 64 0.02 14.28 -9.51
C GLU A 64 -0.50 15.58 -8.92
N ALA A 65 0.26 16.67 -9.07
CA ALA A 65 -0.31 18.00 -8.90
C ALA A 65 -1.14 18.36 -10.13
N LEU A 66 -2.37 18.82 -9.91
CA LEU A 66 -3.30 19.15 -11.01
C LEU A 66 -3.02 20.52 -11.65
N SER A 67 -2.21 21.37 -11.01
CA SER A 67 -1.83 22.69 -11.54
C SER A 67 -0.49 23.18 -11.03
N ASP A 68 0.14 24.10 -11.77
CA ASP A 68 1.38 24.78 -11.36
C ASP A 68 1.21 25.58 -10.04
N LEU A 69 -0.02 26.03 -9.75
CA LEU A 69 -0.34 26.77 -8.53
C LEU A 69 -0.25 25.87 -7.28
N THR A 70 -0.57 24.58 -7.41
CA THR A 70 -0.56 23.63 -6.30
C THR A 70 0.76 22.86 -6.19
N ALA A 71 1.47 22.68 -7.31
CA ALA A 71 2.69 21.89 -7.44
C ALA A 71 3.73 22.12 -6.32
N ALA A 72 4.13 23.37 -6.07
CA ALA A 72 5.18 23.68 -5.09
C ALA A 72 4.81 23.28 -3.65
N THR A 73 3.52 23.24 -3.33
CA THR A 73 3.04 22.87 -1.97
C THR A 73 2.83 21.37 -1.80
N LEU A 74 2.84 20.60 -2.89
CA LEU A 74 2.52 19.18 -2.89
C LEU A 74 3.76 18.28 -2.88
N SER A 75 4.95 18.81 -3.17
CA SER A 75 6.18 18.02 -3.16
C SER A 75 6.48 17.49 -1.75
N LEU A 76 6.69 16.17 -1.66
CA LEU A 76 6.99 15.41 -0.44
C LEU A 76 8.39 14.80 -0.54
N SER A 77 9.06 14.58 0.59
CA SER A 77 10.36 13.88 0.53
C SER A 77 10.14 12.41 0.15
N ALA A 78 10.97 11.87 -0.74
CA ALA A 78 10.92 10.45 -1.09
C ALA A 78 11.16 9.53 0.12
N THR A 79 11.91 10.00 1.13
CA THR A 79 12.22 9.26 2.37
C THR A 79 11.09 9.26 3.39
N THR A 80 10.12 10.16 3.26
CA THR A 80 8.95 10.25 4.15
C THR A 80 7.64 10.09 3.40
N PHE A 81 7.69 9.68 2.13
CA PHE A 81 6.52 9.48 1.29
C PHE A 81 5.68 8.31 1.81
N ASP A 82 4.50 8.62 2.33
CA ASP A 82 3.61 7.66 3.00
C ASP A 82 2.20 7.62 2.41
N GLU A 83 2.08 7.91 1.12
CA GLU A 83 0.82 7.67 0.41
C GLU A 83 0.53 6.16 0.34
N PRO A 84 -0.62 5.68 0.85
CA PRO A 84 -0.88 4.25 1.02
C PRO A 84 -0.81 3.41 -0.25
N PHE A 85 -1.32 3.89 -1.39
CA PHE A 85 -1.32 3.10 -2.62
C PHE A 85 0.09 2.91 -3.19
N CYS A 86 0.94 3.94 -3.10
CA CYS A 86 2.35 3.85 -3.46
C CYS A 86 3.07 2.83 -2.58
N GLN A 87 2.90 2.92 -1.25
CA GLN A 87 3.54 2.01 -0.30
C GLN A 87 3.15 0.56 -0.55
N VAL A 88 1.87 0.29 -0.83
CA VAL A 88 1.39 -1.07 -1.13
C VAL A 88 1.94 -1.58 -2.45
N ASN A 89 1.90 -0.78 -3.53
CA ASN A 89 2.33 -1.25 -4.85
C ASN A 89 3.86 -1.43 -4.91
N VAL A 90 4.63 -0.47 -4.37
CA VAL A 90 6.09 -0.60 -4.28
C VAL A 90 6.48 -1.73 -3.34
N GLY A 91 5.86 -1.84 -2.16
CA GLY A 91 6.15 -2.90 -1.18
C GLY A 91 5.89 -4.32 -1.68
N ASN A 92 4.98 -4.49 -2.64
CA ASN A 92 4.69 -5.78 -3.25
C ASN A 92 5.48 -6.03 -4.55
N SER A 93 6.04 -4.98 -5.17
CA SER A 93 6.90 -5.12 -6.34
C SER A 93 8.26 -5.74 -5.98
N LEU A 94 8.85 -6.47 -6.92
CA LEU A 94 10.21 -6.98 -6.74
C LEU A 94 11.25 -5.87 -6.90
N ARG A 95 11.03 -5.00 -7.87
CA ARG A 95 11.90 -3.87 -8.24
C ARG A 95 11.05 -2.65 -8.55
N ALA A 96 11.61 -1.46 -8.38
CA ALA A 96 10.95 -0.21 -8.73
C ALA A 96 11.93 0.72 -9.45
N ILE A 97 11.40 1.46 -10.43
CA ILE A 97 12.08 2.59 -11.07
C ILE A 97 11.26 3.84 -10.79
N SER A 98 11.86 4.84 -10.15
CA SER A 98 11.23 6.13 -9.87
C SER A 98 11.76 7.20 -10.82
N PHE A 99 10.84 7.94 -11.44
CA PHE A 99 11.14 9.13 -12.22
C PHE A 99 10.95 10.38 -11.37
N ARG A 100 11.94 11.25 -11.41
CA ARG A 100 11.98 12.54 -10.71
C ARG A 100 12.50 13.61 -11.65
N GLY A 101 12.09 14.85 -11.43
CA GLY A 101 12.63 16.01 -12.13
C GLY A 101 13.46 16.85 -11.18
N VAL A 102 14.63 17.26 -11.65
CA VAL A 102 15.47 18.23 -10.96
C VAL A 102 15.63 19.47 -11.84
N GLU A 103 16.03 20.58 -11.22
CA GLU A 103 16.50 21.74 -11.95
C GLU A 103 17.91 21.49 -12.48
N ASP A 104 18.30 22.18 -13.54
CA ASP A 104 19.62 22.01 -14.15
C ASP A 104 20.73 22.40 -13.17
N GLN A 105 21.81 21.62 -13.11
CA GLN A 105 22.97 21.95 -12.26
C GLN A 105 23.91 22.95 -12.93
N ARG A 106 23.83 23.03 -14.26
CA ARG A 106 24.53 23.95 -15.14
C ARG A 106 23.55 24.47 -16.18
N GLU A 107 23.80 25.64 -16.75
CA GLU A 107 22.90 26.21 -17.75
C GLU A 107 22.66 25.25 -18.92
N SER A 108 21.39 24.95 -19.21
CA SER A 108 20.97 24.06 -20.30
C SER A 108 21.51 22.63 -20.22
N GLU A 109 21.72 22.11 -19.00
CA GLU A 109 22.21 20.75 -18.79
C GLU A 109 21.13 19.71 -19.14
N GLU A 110 21.43 18.82 -20.10
CA GLU A 110 20.56 17.69 -20.46
C GLU A 110 21.16 16.37 -19.94
N VAL A 111 20.92 16.06 -18.66
CA VAL A 111 21.50 14.90 -17.97
C VAL A 111 20.42 14.10 -17.25
N ALA A 112 20.54 12.78 -17.31
CA ALA A 112 19.82 11.87 -16.43
C ALA A 112 20.76 11.40 -15.32
N TYR A 113 20.48 11.78 -14.08
CA TYR A 113 21.19 11.22 -12.93
C TYR A 113 20.53 9.92 -12.51
N VAL A 114 21.30 8.83 -12.49
CA VAL A 114 20.79 7.49 -12.15
C VAL A 114 21.45 7.02 -10.86
N SER A 115 20.64 6.61 -9.88
CA SER A 115 21.11 6.12 -8.58
C SER A 115 20.09 5.16 -7.96
N GLY A 116 20.38 4.65 -6.76
CA GLY A 116 19.50 3.73 -6.03
C GLY A 116 20.25 2.49 -5.54
N LEU A 117 19.56 1.66 -4.75
CA LEU A 117 20.17 0.48 -4.13
C LEU A 117 20.20 -0.77 -5.03
N ASP A 118 19.59 -0.71 -6.22
CA ASP A 118 19.61 -1.79 -7.20
C ASP A 118 20.77 -1.62 -8.20
N ASP A 119 21.99 -1.90 -7.75
CA ASP A 119 23.22 -1.63 -8.52
C ASP A 119 23.19 -2.22 -9.95
N VAL A 120 22.61 -3.41 -10.11
CA VAL A 120 22.48 -4.07 -11.42
C VAL A 120 21.54 -3.28 -12.32
N LEU A 121 20.37 -2.90 -11.82
CA LEU A 121 19.41 -2.12 -12.62
C LEU A 121 19.90 -0.68 -12.85
N VAL A 122 20.62 -0.07 -11.90
CA VAL A 122 21.30 1.22 -12.08
C VAL A 122 22.28 1.15 -13.26
N ALA A 123 23.12 0.13 -13.30
CA ALA A 123 24.09 -0.06 -14.38
C ALA A 123 23.41 -0.26 -15.74
N LEU A 124 22.37 -1.10 -15.79
CA LEU A 124 21.61 -1.38 -17.01
C LEU A 124 20.86 -0.14 -17.52
N VAL A 125 20.21 0.61 -16.64
CA VAL A 125 19.54 1.87 -16.99
C VAL A 125 20.54 2.88 -17.54
N SER A 126 21.69 3.03 -16.87
CA SER A 126 22.75 3.93 -17.30
C SER A 126 23.29 3.56 -18.68
N GLN A 127 23.51 2.26 -18.92
CA GLN A 127 23.99 1.73 -20.19
C GLN A 127 22.99 1.96 -21.32
N GLU A 128 21.72 1.57 -21.13
CA GLU A 128 20.69 1.68 -22.16
C GLU A 128 20.38 3.13 -22.52
N LEU A 129 20.39 4.04 -21.54
CA LEU A 129 20.25 5.48 -21.79
C LEU A 129 21.44 6.04 -22.58
N THR A 130 22.67 5.64 -22.23
CA THR A 130 23.87 6.04 -22.96
C THR A 130 23.85 5.54 -24.40
N VAL A 131 23.44 4.28 -24.63
CA VAL A 131 23.27 3.69 -25.97
C VAL A 131 22.20 4.43 -26.77
N ALA A 132 21.13 4.90 -26.11
CA ALA A 132 20.10 5.72 -26.74
C ALA A 132 20.52 7.19 -26.97
N GLY A 133 21.75 7.56 -26.62
CA GLY A 133 22.32 8.88 -26.89
C GLY A 133 22.10 9.91 -25.77
N PHE A 134 21.63 9.51 -24.60
CA PHE A 134 21.47 10.40 -23.45
C PHE A 134 22.74 10.48 -22.62
N ILE A 135 22.99 11.64 -22.02
CA ILE A 135 24.07 11.80 -21.05
C ILE A 135 23.58 11.30 -19.70
N VAL A 136 24.31 10.34 -19.13
CA VAL A 136 24.07 9.81 -17.79
C VAL A 136 25.25 10.21 -16.91
N ASP A 137 24.95 10.69 -15.69
CA ASP A 137 25.99 11.08 -14.73
C ASP A 137 25.61 10.67 -13.31
N THR A 138 26.57 10.78 -12.39
CA THR A 138 26.37 10.53 -10.97
C THR A 138 25.64 11.73 -10.34
N PRO A 139 24.56 11.52 -9.57
CA PRO A 139 23.86 12.62 -8.92
C PRO A 139 24.76 13.34 -7.91
N PRO A 140 24.64 14.67 -7.79
CA PRO A 140 25.00 15.36 -6.55
C PRO A 140 24.38 14.66 -5.33
N LEU A 141 25.11 14.58 -4.21
CA LEU A 141 24.70 13.84 -3.00
C LEU A 141 23.25 14.11 -2.55
N ARG A 142 22.77 15.36 -2.71
CA ARG A 142 21.41 15.77 -2.34
C ARG A 142 20.28 15.18 -3.18
N PHE A 143 20.59 14.53 -4.30
CA PHE A 143 19.65 13.83 -5.17
C PHE A 143 19.84 12.32 -5.10
N GLU A 144 20.80 11.83 -4.33
CA GLU A 144 21.11 10.41 -4.31
C GLU A 144 19.90 9.59 -3.84
N GLY A 145 19.48 8.65 -4.68
CA GLY A 145 18.35 7.76 -4.45
C GLY A 145 18.66 6.56 -3.54
N SER A 146 19.86 6.49 -2.95
CA SER A 146 20.39 5.31 -2.25
C SER A 146 19.97 5.20 -0.77
N ASP A 147 19.20 6.15 -0.23
CA ASP A 147 18.66 6.05 1.14
C ASP A 147 17.68 4.86 1.24
N PRO A 148 17.86 3.90 2.16
CA PRO A 148 16.93 2.78 2.35
C PRO A 148 15.48 3.20 2.69
N GLN A 149 15.28 4.40 3.23
CA GLN A 149 13.95 4.96 3.49
C GLN A 149 13.31 5.61 2.26
N ASN A 150 14.08 5.88 1.21
CA ASN A 150 13.54 6.35 -0.06
C ASN A 150 12.52 5.33 -0.56
N ILE A 151 11.30 5.79 -0.85
CA ILE A 151 10.18 4.94 -1.26
C ILE A 151 10.53 3.99 -2.41
N VAL A 152 11.39 4.40 -3.35
CA VAL A 152 11.82 3.53 -4.47
C VAL A 152 12.60 2.29 -4.00
N ASN A 153 13.26 2.35 -2.85
CA ASN A 153 14.00 1.24 -2.26
C ASN A 153 13.16 0.37 -1.34
N ARG A 154 11.87 0.66 -1.15
CA ARG A 154 10.99 -0.11 -0.25
C ARG A 154 10.32 -1.30 -0.95
N THR A 155 10.96 -1.83 -1.98
CA THR A 155 10.57 -3.03 -2.74
C THR A 155 10.83 -4.31 -1.94
N ARG A 156 10.39 -5.47 -2.45
CA ARG A 156 10.72 -6.77 -1.85
C ARG A 156 12.22 -7.05 -1.82
N LEU A 157 12.99 -6.57 -2.81
CA LEU A 157 14.45 -6.65 -2.81
C LEU A 157 15.13 -5.59 -1.93
N ARG A 158 14.36 -4.66 -1.37
CA ARG A 158 14.86 -3.48 -0.66
C ARG A 158 15.83 -2.63 -1.49
N ALA A 159 15.58 -2.64 -2.80
CA ALA A 159 16.44 -2.05 -3.79
C ALA A 159 15.58 -1.56 -4.97
N GLY A 160 15.83 -0.33 -5.41
CA GLY A 160 15.22 0.26 -6.60
C GLY A 160 16.15 1.28 -7.25
N VAL A 161 15.65 1.93 -8.30
CA VAL A 161 16.41 2.89 -9.10
C VAL A 161 15.67 4.22 -9.18
N GLN A 162 16.33 5.31 -8.82
CA GLN A 162 15.87 6.66 -9.07
C GLN A 162 16.54 7.22 -10.33
N VAL A 163 15.73 7.80 -11.20
CA VAL A 163 16.16 8.52 -12.39
C VAL A 163 15.70 9.97 -12.25
N ASP A 164 16.64 10.86 -11.95
CA ASP A 164 16.43 12.30 -11.87
C ASP A 164 16.76 12.95 -13.22
N LEU A 165 15.77 13.56 -13.87
CA LEU A 165 15.91 14.23 -15.15
C LEU A 165 16.05 15.74 -14.95
N THR A 166 17.13 16.33 -15.47
CA THR A 166 17.28 17.79 -15.48
C THR A 166 16.15 18.46 -16.27
N ARG A 167 15.90 19.74 -15.99
CA ARG A 167 14.79 20.47 -16.60
C ARG A 167 14.99 20.59 -18.11
N SER A 168 16.20 20.86 -18.56
CA SER A 168 16.49 20.96 -20.00
C SER A 168 16.33 19.62 -20.72
N LEU A 169 16.71 18.49 -20.09
CA LEU A 169 16.41 17.15 -20.63
C LEU A 169 14.90 16.92 -20.73
N ARG A 170 14.15 17.28 -19.68
CA ARG A 170 12.67 17.15 -19.70
C ARG A 170 12.05 18.00 -20.81
N LYS A 171 12.56 19.21 -21.06
CA LYS A 171 12.11 20.07 -22.16
C LYS A 171 12.39 19.46 -23.54
N SER A 172 13.53 18.79 -23.74
CA SER A 172 13.86 18.19 -25.05
C SER A 172 12.91 17.05 -25.46
N PHE A 173 12.08 16.57 -24.53
CA PHE A 173 11.03 15.58 -24.80
C PHE A 173 9.76 16.15 -25.44
N TYR A 174 9.58 17.47 -25.44
CA TYR A 174 8.32 18.12 -25.87
C TYR A 174 8.56 19.27 -26.84
N ALA A 175 7.62 19.43 -27.79
CA ALA A 175 7.68 20.49 -28.79
C ALA A 175 7.79 21.88 -28.12
N GLY A 176 8.78 22.68 -28.54
CA GLY A 176 9.03 24.01 -27.98
C GLY A 176 9.52 24.02 -26.52
N GLY A 177 9.81 22.85 -25.92
CA GLY A 177 10.19 22.75 -24.52
C GLY A 177 9.07 23.12 -23.55
N ASP A 178 7.82 23.03 -23.98
CA ASP A 178 6.65 23.36 -23.16
C ASP A 178 6.34 22.21 -22.19
N LEU A 179 6.53 22.47 -20.90
CA LEU A 179 6.28 21.54 -19.80
C LEU A 179 4.96 21.83 -19.06
N SER A 180 4.10 22.70 -19.59
CA SER A 180 2.79 22.96 -19.02
C SER A 180 1.93 21.69 -19.01
N THR A 181 1.02 21.57 -18.04
CA THR A 181 0.11 20.42 -17.93
C THR A 181 -0.67 20.18 -19.23
N ALA A 182 -1.09 21.24 -19.93
CA ALA A 182 -1.80 21.16 -21.20
C ALA A 182 -0.93 20.56 -22.31
N ALA A 183 0.33 21.01 -22.43
CA ALA A 183 1.25 20.51 -23.44
C ALA A 183 1.64 19.05 -23.17
N VAL A 184 1.97 18.73 -21.92
CA VAL A 184 2.47 17.43 -21.48
C VAL A 184 1.41 16.33 -21.55
N SER A 185 0.15 16.69 -21.29
CA SER A 185 -1.00 15.76 -21.34
C SER A 185 -1.41 15.37 -22.76
N ASN A 186 -1.05 16.16 -23.78
CA ASN A 186 -1.32 15.85 -25.17
C ASN A 186 -0.22 14.94 -25.75
N PRO A 187 -0.50 13.65 -26.05
CA PRO A 187 0.53 12.73 -26.57
C PRO A 187 1.13 13.18 -27.91
N ALA A 188 0.42 13.98 -28.71
CA ALA A 188 0.91 14.48 -29.99
C ALA A 188 2.10 15.47 -29.85
N ASN A 189 2.31 16.03 -28.65
CA ASN A 189 3.40 16.96 -28.39
C ASN A 189 4.72 16.27 -28.00
N ARG A 190 4.69 14.94 -27.79
CA ARG A 190 5.88 14.16 -27.44
C ARG A 190 6.80 14.02 -28.64
N LEU A 191 8.07 14.34 -28.44
CA LEU A 191 9.11 14.24 -29.46
C LEU A 191 9.81 12.87 -29.41
N PRO A 192 10.55 12.47 -30.48
CA PRO A 192 11.30 11.22 -30.51
C PRO A 192 12.21 10.95 -29.29
N PRO A 193 12.86 11.96 -28.67
CA PRO A 193 13.64 11.74 -27.45
C PRO A 193 12.82 11.18 -26.27
N PHE A 194 11.55 11.57 -26.11
CA PHE A 194 10.67 11.02 -25.06
C PHE A 194 10.56 9.48 -25.18
N PHE A 195 10.26 9.02 -26.39
CA PHE A 195 10.08 7.59 -26.68
C PHE A 195 11.41 6.84 -26.58
N SER A 196 12.48 7.42 -27.13
CA SER A 196 13.83 6.83 -27.07
C SER A 196 14.30 6.64 -25.64
N PHE A 197 14.02 7.62 -24.75
CA PHE A 197 14.32 7.54 -23.33
C PHE A 197 13.51 6.43 -22.65
N GLY A 198 12.18 6.43 -22.82
CA GLY A 198 11.32 5.42 -22.22
C GLY A 198 11.63 3.99 -22.72
N ASP A 199 11.92 3.82 -24.00
CA ASP A 199 12.29 2.52 -24.58
C ASP A 199 13.63 2.02 -24.03
N ALA A 200 14.60 2.92 -23.78
CA ALA A 200 15.85 2.56 -23.11
C ALA A 200 15.59 2.06 -21.68
N ILE A 201 14.74 2.74 -20.92
CA ILE A 201 14.32 2.27 -19.59
C ILE A 201 13.65 0.89 -19.67
N LYS A 202 12.73 0.69 -20.62
CA LYS A 202 12.05 -0.61 -20.81
C LYS A 202 13.05 -1.72 -21.17
N ARG A 203 14.05 -1.45 -22.01
CA ARG A 203 15.12 -2.43 -22.34
C ARG A 203 15.96 -2.79 -21.13
N ALA A 204 16.31 -1.82 -20.28
CA ALA A 204 17.05 -2.10 -19.04
C ALA A 204 16.21 -2.94 -18.08
N ALA A 205 14.94 -2.59 -17.89
CA ALA A 205 14.01 -3.33 -17.03
C ALA A 205 13.75 -4.76 -17.53
N ALA A 206 13.78 -5.01 -18.84
CA ALA A 206 13.62 -6.34 -19.42
C ALA A 206 14.83 -7.27 -19.20
N GLN A 207 15.99 -6.71 -18.82
CA GLN A 207 17.23 -7.47 -18.61
C GLN A 207 17.40 -7.96 -17.16
N VAL A 208 16.62 -7.44 -16.21
CA VAL A 208 16.65 -7.92 -14.83
C VAL A 208 15.63 -9.03 -14.60
N PRO A 209 15.99 -10.09 -13.86
CA PRO A 209 15.04 -11.13 -13.51
C PRO A 209 13.96 -10.54 -12.60
N LEU A 210 12.70 -10.80 -12.99
CA LEU A 210 11.53 -10.58 -12.14
C LEU A 210 11.21 -11.79 -11.29
N THR A 211 12.01 -12.84 -11.35
CA THR A 211 11.99 -13.92 -10.38
C THR A 211 13.01 -13.61 -9.30
N ALA A 212 12.61 -13.68 -8.03
CA ALA A 212 13.60 -13.79 -6.96
C ALA A 212 14.39 -15.09 -7.16
N GLU A 213 15.54 -15.03 -7.82
CA GLU A 213 16.50 -16.13 -7.73
C GLU A 213 16.87 -16.30 -6.26
N GLN A 214 16.81 -17.54 -5.77
CA GLN A 214 17.30 -17.93 -4.46
C GLN A 214 18.83 -17.78 -4.41
N HIS A 215 19.35 -16.54 -4.36
CA HIS A 215 20.74 -16.30 -4.01
C HIS A 215 20.90 -16.36 -2.50
N GLU A 216 21.92 -17.11 -2.09
CA GLU A 216 22.29 -17.52 -0.74
C GLU A 216 21.90 -16.53 0.35
N THR A 217 21.20 -17.06 1.34
CA THR A 217 20.85 -16.36 2.58
C THR A 217 22.12 -15.77 3.21
N PRO A 218 22.28 -14.43 3.27
CA PRO A 218 23.30 -13.81 4.12
C PRO A 218 22.97 -14.16 5.58
N PRO A 219 23.95 -14.22 6.48
CA PRO A 219 23.82 -14.92 7.74
C PRO A 219 22.63 -14.36 8.53
N VAL A 220 21.61 -15.20 8.69
CA VAL A 220 20.62 -15.02 9.74
C VAL A 220 21.43 -14.93 11.02
N ILE A 221 21.33 -13.80 11.72
CA ILE A 221 21.72 -13.72 13.12
C ILE A 221 20.83 -14.76 13.82
N ARG A 222 21.37 -15.97 13.97
CA ARG A 222 20.77 -16.99 14.81
C ARG A 222 20.86 -16.42 16.21
N VAL A 223 19.72 -15.99 16.74
CA VAL A 223 19.52 -16.04 18.18
C VAL A 223 19.83 -17.48 18.56
N THR A 224 20.97 -17.67 19.20
CA THR A 224 21.39 -18.94 19.77
C THR A 224 20.55 -19.15 21.01
N GLY A 225 19.37 -19.68 20.77
CA GLY A 225 18.45 -20.19 21.77
C GLY A 225 17.50 -21.09 21.01
N ALA A 226 17.31 -22.32 21.49
CA ALA A 226 16.34 -23.22 20.89
C ALA A 226 14.96 -22.54 20.91
N VAL A 227 14.51 -22.03 19.76
CA VAL A 227 13.14 -21.58 19.60
C VAL A 227 12.31 -22.83 19.39
N ASP A 228 11.63 -23.21 20.45
CA ASP A 228 10.57 -24.21 20.43
C ASP A 228 9.54 -23.83 19.35
N THR A 229 9.47 -24.61 18.28
CA THR A 229 8.57 -24.40 17.13
C THR A 229 7.11 -24.75 17.44
N SER A 230 6.73 -24.85 18.71
CA SER A 230 5.38 -25.26 19.12
C SER A 230 4.38 -24.12 19.34
N VAL A 231 4.79 -22.85 19.26
CA VAL A 231 3.91 -21.72 19.64
C VAL A 231 3.67 -20.75 18.47
N SER A 232 2.40 -20.64 18.07
CA SER A 232 1.93 -19.67 17.07
C SER A 232 2.12 -18.24 17.58
N VAL A 233 2.54 -17.31 16.70
CA VAL A 233 2.72 -15.88 16.97
C VAL A 233 1.76 -15.08 16.10
N ALA A 234 1.01 -14.15 16.69
CA ALA A 234 0.13 -13.24 15.94
C ALA A 234 0.35 -11.78 16.34
N MET A 235 -0.02 -10.85 15.47
CA MET A 235 -0.09 -9.42 15.82
C MET A 235 -1.15 -9.18 16.90
N THR A 236 -0.90 -8.26 17.83
CA THR A 236 -1.91 -7.88 18.84
C THR A 236 -3.02 -7.05 18.22
N THR A 237 -4.25 -7.22 18.69
CA THR A 237 -5.34 -6.25 18.44
C THR A 237 -5.69 -5.47 19.71
N PRO A 238 -5.87 -4.14 19.65
CA PRO A 238 -5.65 -3.28 18.48
C PRO A 238 -4.18 -3.27 18.03
N PHE A 239 -3.96 -2.98 16.75
CA PHE A 239 -2.61 -2.92 16.18
C PHE A 239 -1.76 -1.93 16.97
N ALA A 240 -0.58 -2.39 17.39
CA ALA A 240 0.37 -1.57 18.13
C ALA A 240 1.78 -1.85 17.65
N ILE A 241 2.64 -0.86 17.86
CA ILE A 241 4.09 -0.99 17.73
C ILE A 241 4.65 -1.05 19.15
N ASP A 242 5.52 -2.02 19.42
CA ASP A 242 6.14 -2.14 20.73
C ASP A 242 7.24 -1.09 20.93
N HIS A 243 7.77 -1.04 22.15
CA HIS A 243 8.83 -0.09 22.54
C HIS A 243 10.15 -0.26 21.75
N THR A 244 10.31 -1.36 21.01
CA THR A 244 11.47 -1.62 20.14
C THR A 244 11.25 -1.16 18.70
N GLY A 245 10.04 -0.71 18.37
CA GLY A 245 9.66 -0.33 17.01
C GLY A 245 9.19 -1.52 16.16
N ALA A 246 9.07 -2.72 16.74
CA ALA A 246 8.52 -3.89 16.07
C ALA A 246 7.00 -3.95 16.19
N VAL A 247 6.34 -4.72 15.33
CA VAL A 247 4.90 -4.99 15.45
C VAL A 247 4.67 -5.74 16.76
N ALA A 248 3.83 -5.17 17.63
CA ALA A 248 3.44 -5.84 18.86
C ALA A 248 2.77 -7.17 18.50
N SER A 249 3.25 -8.24 19.12
CA SER A 249 2.79 -9.60 18.87
C SER A 249 2.51 -10.33 20.16
N THR A 250 1.56 -11.25 20.11
CA THR A 250 1.19 -12.13 21.22
C THR A 250 1.42 -13.57 20.80
N THR A 251 1.95 -14.37 21.73
CA THR A 251 2.04 -15.83 21.61
C THR A 251 0.94 -16.53 22.40
N ASP A 252 0.11 -15.76 23.12
CA ASP A 252 -1.02 -16.31 23.87
C ASP A 252 -2.14 -16.69 22.89
N GLN A 253 -2.21 -17.99 22.61
CA GLN A 253 -3.18 -18.60 21.73
C GLN A 253 -4.64 -18.31 22.13
N ARG A 254 -4.93 -17.97 23.39
CA ARG A 254 -6.28 -17.54 23.80
C ARG A 254 -6.60 -16.15 23.28
N GLU A 255 -5.66 -15.22 23.36
CA GLU A 255 -5.84 -13.86 22.83
C GLU A 255 -5.95 -13.88 21.32
N GLN A 256 -5.10 -14.68 20.67
CA GLN A 256 -5.16 -14.88 19.22
C GLN A 256 -6.53 -15.40 18.76
N LEU A 257 -7.15 -16.32 19.51
CA LEU A 257 -8.48 -16.83 19.18
C LEU A 257 -9.53 -15.72 19.28
N VAL A 258 -9.51 -14.96 20.38
CA VAL A 258 -10.47 -13.86 20.61
C VAL A 258 -10.32 -12.77 19.56
N ASP A 259 -9.10 -12.43 19.18
CA ASP A 259 -8.81 -11.42 18.15
C ASP A 259 -9.35 -11.85 16.78
N ARG A 260 -9.19 -13.13 16.42
CA ARG A 260 -9.72 -13.68 15.17
C ARG A 260 -11.25 -13.70 15.16
N VAL A 261 -11.88 -14.14 16.26
CA VAL A 261 -13.34 -14.12 16.40
C VAL A 261 -13.87 -12.69 16.37
N HIS A 262 -13.22 -11.74 17.05
CA HIS A 262 -13.57 -10.32 16.99
C HIS A 262 -13.47 -9.77 15.56
N ALA A 263 -12.39 -10.08 14.84
CA ALA A 263 -12.23 -9.68 13.45
C ALA A 263 -13.27 -10.31 12.51
N LEU A 264 -13.73 -11.54 12.80
CA LEU A 264 -14.77 -12.22 12.03
C LEU A 264 -16.15 -11.61 12.28
N VAL A 265 -16.55 -11.47 13.55
CA VAL A 265 -17.87 -10.95 13.94
C VAL A 265 -18.02 -9.46 13.59
N GLY A 266 -16.92 -8.70 13.69
CA GLY A 266 -16.87 -7.28 13.33
C GLY A 266 -16.75 -6.98 11.84
N THR A 267 -16.85 -7.97 10.96
CA THR A 267 -16.75 -7.80 9.51
C THR A 267 -18.02 -8.32 8.85
N HIS A 268 -18.56 -7.59 7.88
CA HIS A 268 -19.62 -8.07 7.01
C HIS A 268 -19.07 -8.78 5.76
N PRO A 269 -19.77 -9.82 5.26
CA PRO A 269 -19.47 -10.40 3.95
C PRO A 269 -19.41 -9.32 2.86
N GLY A 270 -18.31 -9.30 2.10
CA GLY A 270 -18.03 -8.31 1.06
C GLY A 270 -17.04 -7.22 1.47
N GLU A 271 -16.78 -7.02 2.78
CA GLU A 271 -15.83 -5.99 3.26
C GLU A 271 -14.36 -6.42 3.10
N ARG A 272 -14.09 -7.72 2.99
CA ARG A 272 -12.72 -8.25 2.81
C ARG A 272 -12.41 -8.49 1.34
N VAL A 273 -11.39 -7.78 0.85
CA VAL A 273 -10.80 -7.99 -0.46
C VAL A 273 -10.35 -9.45 -0.59
N MET A 274 -10.74 -10.12 -1.68
CA MET A 274 -10.48 -11.55 -1.96
C MET A 274 -11.09 -12.58 -0.97
N ARG A 275 -11.90 -12.14 -0.01
CA ARG A 275 -12.66 -13.01 0.90
C ARG A 275 -14.10 -12.54 1.04
N ALA A 276 -14.83 -12.54 -0.07
CA ALA A 276 -16.19 -11.99 -0.14
C ALA A 276 -17.18 -12.65 0.82
N THR A 277 -16.96 -13.90 1.24
CA THR A 277 -17.83 -14.62 2.17
C THR A 277 -17.40 -14.50 3.64
N TYR A 278 -16.25 -13.88 3.93
CA TYR A 278 -15.74 -13.76 5.30
C TYR A 278 -16.47 -12.65 6.05
N GLY A 279 -17.07 -12.99 7.18
CA GLY A 279 -17.81 -12.07 8.02
C GLY A 279 -19.13 -12.66 8.52
N VAL A 280 -19.82 -11.91 9.37
CA VAL A 280 -21.17 -12.24 9.85
C VAL A 280 -22.18 -11.31 9.17
N PRO A 281 -23.23 -11.82 8.51
CA PRO A 281 -24.25 -10.99 7.86
C PRO A 281 -25.22 -10.37 8.88
N THR A 282 -24.73 -9.48 9.76
CA THR A 282 -25.54 -8.90 10.85
C THR A 282 -26.59 -7.89 10.35
N SER A 283 -26.48 -7.40 9.10
CA SER A 283 -27.41 -6.44 8.51
C SER A 283 -28.83 -7.01 8.30
N ALA A 284 -28.96 -8.32 8.09
CA ALA A 284 -30.27 -8.97 7.95
C ALA A 284 -31.08 -8.94 9.26
N ALA A 285 -30.40 -8.98 10.41
CA ALA A 285 -31.04 -9.01 11.71
C ALA A 285 -31.60 -7.64 12.14
N LEU A 286 -31.11 -6.54 11.56
CA LEU A 286 -31.61 -5.18 11.83
C LEU A 286 -33.07 -4.97 11.40
N PHE A 287 -33.55 -5.77 10.43
CA PHE A 287 -34.90 -5.70 9.90
C PHE A 287 -35.79 -6.87 10.33
N ALA A 288 -35.40 -7.60 11.39
CA ALA A 288 -36.20 -8.69 11.91
C ALA A 288 -37.53 -8.17 12.50
N VAL A 289 -38.54 -9.05 12.52
CA VAL A 289 -39.92 -8.72 12.93
C VAL A 289 -40.00 -8.33 14.42
N ASN A 290 -39.10 -8.84 15.26
CA ASN A 290 -38.97 -8.50 16.67
C ASN A 290 -37.55 -8.82 17.18
N ALA A 291 -37.26 -8.41 18.42
CA ALA A 291 -35.95 -8.59 19.06
C ALA A 291 -35.55 -10.07 19.22
N ASP A 292 -36.49 -10.95 19.57
CA ASP A 292 -36.23 -12.39 19.72
C ASP A 292 -35.81 -13.04 18.39
N ALA A 293 -36.47 -12.66 17.30
CA ALA A 293 -36.13 -13.12 15.95
C ALA A 293 -34.79 -12.54 15.48
N ALA A 294 -34.48 -11.27 15.79
CA ALA A 294 -33.19 -10.67 15.53
C ALA A 294 -32.07 -11.41 16.27
N HIS A 295 -32.30 -11.72 17.54
CA HIS A 295 -31.36 -12.43 18.40
C HIS A 295 -31.06 -13.84 17.87
N ALA A 296 -32.11 -14.62 17.56
CA ALA A 296 -31.96 -15.98 17.01
C ALA A 296 -31.26 -15.98 15.63
N GLN A 297 -31.49 -14.96 14.80
CA GLN A 297 -30.79 -14.81 13.51
C GLN A 297 -29.32 -14.46 13.69
N LEU A 298 -28.99 -13.54 14.61
CA LEU A 298 -27.61 -13.18 14.92
C LEU A 298 -26.83 -14.35 15.53
N GLU A 299 -27.42 -15.02 16.52
CA GLU A 299 -26.83 -16.19 17.18
C GLU A 299 -26.48 -17.26 16.13
N ARG A 300 -27.43 -17.60 15.25
CA ARG A 300 -27.19 -18.58 14.19
C ARG A 300 -26.11 -18.13 13.22
N ALA A 301 -26.16 -16.88 12.76
CA ALA A 301 -25.17 -16.36 11.82
C ALA A 301 -23.75 -16.33 12.40
N VAL A 302 -23.62 -16.00 13.70
CA VAL A 302 -22.34 -16.05 14.42
C VAL A 302 -21.85 -17.48 14.55
N ILE A 303 -22.70 -18.43 14.98
CA ILE A 303 -22.31 -19.84 15.12
C ILE A 303 -21.88 -20.42 13.78
N ASP A 304 -22.65 -20.19 12.70
CA ASP A 304 -22.34 -20.69 11.36
C ASP A 304 -21.02 -20.09 10.84
N ALA A 305 -20.80 -18.79 11.02
CA ALA A 305 -19.57 -18.13 10.60
C ALA A 305 -18.35 -18.60 11.40
N VAL A 306 -18.45 -18.69 12.73
CA VAL A 306 -17.37 -19.18 13.58
C VAL A 306 -17.05 -20.64 13.25
N GLY A 307 -18.06 -21.49 13.04
CA GLY A 307 -17.85 -22.88 12.61
C GLY A 307 -17.18 -23.00 11.23
N ALA A 308 -17.47 -22.09 10.31
CA ALA A 308 -16.89 -22.09 8.97
C ALA A 308 -15.46 -21.55 8.91
N PHE A 309 -15.16 -20.50 9.69
CA PHE A 309 -13.91 -19.75 9.55
C PHE A 309 -12.93 -19.94 10.72
N GLU A 310 -13.39 -20.38 11.89
CA GLU A 310 -12.59 -20.58 13.10
C GLU A 310 -12.87 -21.97 13.74
N PRO A 311 -12.48 -23.09 13.10
CA PRO A 311 -12.77 -24.45 13.59
C PRO A 311 -12.09 -24.78 14.94
N SER A 312 -11.13 -23.96 15.36
CA SER A 312 -10.49 -24.05 16.69
C SER A 312 -11.29 -23.39 17.82
N ALA A 313 -12.36 -22.65 17.49
CA ALA A 313 -13.24 -21.99 18.44
C ALA A 313 -14.44 -22.88 18.81
N VAL A 314 -14.83 -22.84 20.07
CA VAL A 314 -16.12 -23.32 20.57
C VAL A 314 -16.88 -22.10 21.06
N VAL A 315 -18.08 -21.87 20.50
CA VAL A 315 -18.97 -20.79 20.95
C VAL A 315 -19.84 -21.32 22.08
N SER A 316 -19.71 -20.76 23.28
CA SER A 316 -20.49 -21.19 24.46
C SER A 316 -21.76 -20.37 24.65
N ALA A 317 -21.77 -19.11 24.23
CA ALA A 317 -22.94 -18.24 24.26
C ALA A 317 -22.80 -17.06 23.27
N VAL A 318 -23.94 -16.59 22.75
CA VAL A 318 -24.06 -15.33 22.03
C VAL A 318 -25.15 -14.52 22.70
N THR A 319 -24.85 -13.31 23.17
CA THR A 319 -25.85 -12.38 23.70
C THR A 319 -25.88 -11.10 22.87
N ALA A 320 -27.03 -10.46 22.74
CA ALA A 320 -27.17 -9.19 22.04
C ALA A 320 -27.83 -8.18 22.97
N ASP A 321 -27.20 -7.02 23.14
CA ASP A 321 -27.70 -5.92 23.94
C ASP A 321 -28.06 -4.75 23.02
N VAL A 322 -29.29 -4.25 23.10
CA VAL A 322 -29.79 -3.19 22.21
C VAL A 322 -29.59 -1.85 22.91
N ASP A 323 -28.85 -0.96 22.25
CA ASP A 323 -28.69 0.42 22.67
C ASP A 323 -29.67 1.29 21.87
N ASP A 324 -30.84 1.55 22.48
CA ASP A 324 -31.92 2.34 21.89
C ASP A 324 -31.54 3.81 21.68
N GLU A 325 -30.64 4.37 22.50
CA GLU A 325 -30.19 5.76 22.37
C GLU A 325 -29.20 5.93 21.20
N ALA A 326 -28.29 4.96 21.02
CA ALA A 326 -27.31 4.97 19.95
C ALA A 326 -27.83 4.35 18.63
N GLY A 327 -29.00 3.71 18.64
CA GLY A 327 -29.53 2.96 17.50
C GLY A 327 -28.57 1.86 17.05
N SER A 328 -28.02 1.10 18.00
CA SER A 328 -27.02 0.08 17.75
C SER A 328 -27.27 -1.19 18.56
N VAL A 329 -26.79 -2.33 18.05
CA VAL A 329 -26.85 -3.60 18.79
C VAL A 329 -25.42 -4.04 19.11
N ARG A 330 -25.13 -4.24 20.39
CA ARG A 330 -23.88 -4.82 20.88
C ARG A 330 -24.01 -6.33 20.96
N VAL A 331 -23.36 -7.04 20.04
CA VAL A 331 -23.29 -8.50 20.07
C VAL A 331 -22.08 -8.92 20.90
N ASN A 332 -22.32 -9.79 21.88
CA ASN A 332 -21.37 -10.32 22.84
C ASN A 332 -21.21 -11.82 22.58
N VAL A 333 -20.03 -12.24 22.10
CA VAL A 333 -19.75 -13.66 21.83
C VAL A 333 -18.80 -14.21 22.89
N GLN A 334 -19.16 -15.32 23.51
CA GLN A 334 -18.29 -16.08 24.41
C GLN A 334 -17.68 -17.26 23.64
N VAL A 335 -16.34 -17.28 23.62
CA VAL A 335 -15.59 -18.31 22.91
C VAL A 335 -14.48 -18.91 23.76
N SER A 336 -14.22 -20.19 23.53
CA SER A 336 -13.13 -20.97 24.11
C SER A 336 -12.45 -21.80 23.01
N ARG A 337 -11.30 -22.38 23.31
CA ARG A 337 -10.59 -23.23 22.34
C ARG A 337 -11.09 -24.67 22.40
N SER A 338 -11.21 -25.32 21.26
CA SER A 338 -11.68 -26.70 21.15
C SER A 338 -10.74 -27.74 21.79
N ASP A 339 -9.49 -27.39 22.06
CA ASP A 339 -8.50 -28.26 22.70
C ASP A 339 -8.44 -28.13 24.23
N VAL A 340 -9.27 -27.26 24.83
CA VAL A 340 -9.38 -27.12 26.28
C VAL A 340 -10.46 -28.10 26.81
N PRO A 341 -10.15 -28.96 27.80
CA PRO A 341 -11.16 -29.80 28.43
C PRO A 341 -12.29 -28.96 29.04
N ASN A 342 -13.54 -29.33 28.80
CA ASN A 342 -14.73 -28.56 29.20
C ASN A 342 -14.78 -27.14 28.60
N ALA A 343 -14.28 -26.94 27.38
CA ALA A 343 -14.35 -25.68 26.64
C ALA A 343 -15.76 -25.04 26.65
N GLU A 344 -16.83 -25.83 26.63
CA GLU A 344 -18.23 -25.37 26.69
C GLU A 344 -18.58 -24.68 28.04
N LEU A 345 -17.81 -24.94 29.09
CA LEU A 345 -17.98 -24.38 30.45
C LEU A 345 -16.91 -23.32 30.78
N ASP A 346 -15.87 -23.18 29.97
CA ASP A 346 -14.77 -22.22 30.16
C ASP A 346 -15.20 -20.82 29.71
N THR A 347 -15.69 -20.03 30.65
CA THR A 347 -16.15 -18.66 30.42
C THR A 347 -15.09 -17.68 30.85
N THR A 348 -14.60 -16.83 29.95
CA THR A 348 -14.47 -15.36 30.15
C THR A 348 -13.64 -14.68 29.05
N ARG A 349 -14.16 -14.54 27.83
CA ARG A 349 -13.86 -13.36 27.00
C ARG A 349 -15.08 -13.02 26.15
N THR A 350 -15.61 -11.82 26.35
CA THR A 350 -16.74 -11.28 25.61
C THR A 350 -16.21 -10.44 24.46
N VAL A 351 -16.55 -10.84 23.23
CA VAL A 351 -16.29 -10.06 22.03
C VAL A 351 -17.49 -9.15 21.80
N GLY A 352 -17.34 -7.84 22.02
CA GLY A 352 -18.39 -6.83 21.83
C GLY A 352 -18.27 -6.13 20.47
N VAL A 353 -19.23 -6.34 19.57
CA VAL A 353 -19.28 -5.66 18.26
C VAL A 353 -20.52 -4.79 18.17
N LEU A 354 -20.34 -3.52 17.81
CA LEU A 354 -21.44 -2.59 17.54
C LEU A 354 -21.91 -2.77 16.09
N VAL A 355 -23.15 -3.21 15.92
CA VAL A 355 -23.83 -3.25 14.63
C VAL A 355 -24.67 -1.98 14.51
N GLY A 356 -24.42 -1.14 13.51
CA GLY A 356 -25.15 0.11 13.30
C GLY A 356 -26.46 -0.09 12.52
N GLY A 357 -27.56 0.48 13.03
CA GLY A 357 -28.88 0.51 12.39
C GLY A 357 -30.03 0.45 13.40
N THR A 358 -31.18 1.06 13.06
CA THR A 358 -32.35 1.13 13.94
C THR A 358 -33.21 -0.13 13.82
N VAL A 359 -33.40 -0.86 14.92
CA VAL A 359 -34.40 -1.94 15.00
C VAL A 359 -35.78 -1.28 15.08
N VAL A 360 -36.63 -1.49 14.08
CA VAL A 360 -37.99 -0.95 14.11
C VAL A 360 -38.86 -1.91 14.92
N ALA A 361 -39.18 -1.54 16.16
CA ALA A 361 -40.18 -2.26 16.94
C ALA A 361 -41.52 -2.23 16.20
N ALA A 362 -42.12 -3.40 15.95
CA ALA A 362 -43.51 -3.48 15.53
C ALA A 362 -44.37 -2.91 16.67
N GLY A 363 -45.01 -1.76 16.40
CA GLY A 363 -45.89 -1.10 17.35
C GLY A 363 -47.02 -2.01 17.85
N GLY A 364 -47.27 -1.93 19.16
CA GLY A 364 -48.59 -2.19 19.74
C GLY A 364 -49.45 -0.94 19.70
#